data_AF-A0A087TES4-F1
#
_entry.id   AF-A0A087TES4-F1
#
_cell.length_a   1.000
_cell.length_b   1.000
_cell.length_c   1.000
_cell.angle_alpha   90.00
_cell.angle_beta   90.00
_cell.angle_gamma   90.00
#
_symmetry.space_group_name_H-M   'P 1'
#
loop_
_entity.id
_entity.type
_entity.pdbx_description
1 polymer ?
#
loop_
_entity_poly.entity_id
_entity_poly.type
_entity_poly.pdbx_seq_one_letter_code
_entity_poly.pdbx_strand_id
1 'polypeptide(L)'
;MHNFAGERVNLATEKMKTRYDTRAAEHRLNERDKVWLWNATRRKGLSPKLQSSWDGPYKVLNRLNDVVVRILLWGLPVWNNLE
;
A
#
# COMPACT_ATOMS: atom_id res chain seq x y z
N MET A 1 -12.16 -38.60 -15.09
CA MET A 1 -12.86 -37.89 -13.99
C MET A 1 -11.99 -36.87 -13.26
N HIS A 2 -10.74 -37.19 -12.90
CA HIS A 2 -9.85 -36.28 -12.15
C HIS A 2 -9.55 -34.94 -12.87
N ASN A 3 -9.31 -34.98 -14.19
CA ASN A 3 -8.95 -33.79 -14.97
C ASN A 3 -10.08 -32.74 -15.02
N PHE A 4 -11.33 -33.18 -15.09
CA PHE A 4 -12.50 -32.29 -15.12
C PHE A 4 -12.70 -31.54 -13.80
N ALA A 5 -12.43 -32.19 -12.66
CA ALA A 5 -12.45 -31.53 -11.37
C ALA A 5 -11.35 -30.45 -11.28
N GLY A 6 -10.14 -30.75 -11.77
CA GLY A 6 -9.03 -29.80 -11.83
C GLY A 6 -9.33 -28.58 -12.71
N GLU A 7 -9.90 -28.78 -13.90
CA GLU A 7 -10.31 -27.71 -14.80
C GLU A 7 -11.33 -26.76 -14.16
N ARG A 8 -12.29 -27.32 -13.42
CA ARG A 8 -13.31 -26.51 -12.72
C ARG A 8 -12.73 -25.68 -11.58
N VAL A 9 -11.75 -26.21 -10.86
CA VAL A 9 -11.03 -25.46 -9.81
C VAL A 9 -10.22 -24.33 -10.44
N ASN A 10 -9.50 -24.58 -11.53
CA ASN A 10 -8.74 -23.53 -12.24
C ASN A 10 -9.67 -22.43 -12.77
N LEU A 11 -10.80 -22.80 -13.36
CA LEU A 11 -11.79 -21.84 -13.85
C LEU A 11 -12.36 -20.97 -12.72
N ALA A 12 -12.63 -21.55 -11.55
CA ALA A 12 -13.09 -20.80 -10.39
C ALA A 12 -12.01 -19.83 -9.89
N THR A 13 -10.75 -20.26 -9.85
CA THR A 13 -9.61 -19.43 -9.46
C THR A 13 -9.40 -18.25 -10.40
N GLU A 14 -9.44 -18.47 -11.73
CA GLU A 14 -9.30 -17.38 -12.71
C GLU A 14 -10.45 -16.36 -12.61
N LYS A 15 -11.68 -16.83 -12.37
CA LYS A 15 -12.83 -15.95 -12.13
C LYS A 15 -12.64 -15.11 -10.87
N MET A 16 -12.12 -15.69 -9.79
CA MET A 16 -11.81 -14.95 -8.56
C MET A 16 -10.71 -13.91 -8.79
N LYS A 17 -9.60 -14.31 -9.43
CA LYS A 17 -8.49 -13.41 -9.76
C LYS A 17 -8.98 -12.20 -10.56
N THR A 18 -9.71 -12.45 -11.64
CA THR A 18 -10.29 -11.40 -12.49
C THR A 18 -11.18 -10.44 -11.70
N ARG A 19 -11.98 -10.97 -10.75
CA ARG A 19 -12.88 -10.16 -9.90
C ARG A 19 -12.12 -9.24 -8.94
N TYR A 20 -10.99 -9.68 -8.40
CA TYR A 20 -10.17 -8.82 -7.53
C TYR A 20 -9.34 -7.83 -8.33
N ASP A 21 -8.78 -8.27 -9.46
CA ASP A 21 -7.93 -7.45 -10.32
C ASP A 21 -8.71 -6.37 -11.08
N THR A 22 -10.03 -6.53 -11.26
CA THR A 22 -10.86 -5.54 -12.01
C THR A 22 -10.86 -4.14 -11.37
N ARG A 23 -10.59 -4.05 -10.06
CA ARG A 23 -10.51 -2.76 -9.33
C ARG A 23 -9.08 -2.38 -8.94
N ALA A 24 -8.10 -3.19 -9.32
CA ALA A 24 -6.70 -2.88 -9.10
C ALA A 24 -6.27 -1.77 -10.07
N ALA A 25 -6.56 -0.53 -9.71
CA ALA A 25 -5.98 0.62 -10.38
C ALA A 25 -4.55 0.80 -9.88
N GLU A 26 -3.57 0.74 -10.79
CA GLU A 26 -2.19 1.06 -10.48
C GLU A 26 -2.08 2.57 -10.24
N HIS A 27 -2.15 2.98 -8.98
CA HIS A 27 -1.88 4.36 -8.57
C HIS A 27 -0.37 4.52 -8.49
N ARG A 28 0.25 4.89 -9.62
CA ARG A 28 1.70 5.09 -9.71
C ARG A 28 2.10 6.31 -8.89
N LEU A 29 2.65 6.05 -7.71
CA LEU A 29 3.35 7.04 -6.91
C LEU A 29 4.72 7.29 -7.54
N ASN A 30 4.94 8.53 -7.99
CA ASN A 30 6.21 8.95 -8.53
C ASN A 30 7.11 9.52 -7.41
N GLU A 31 8.41 9.54 -7.67
CA GLU A 31 9.34 10.23 -6.78
C GLU A 31 8.92 11.69 -6.59
N ARG A 32 9.04 12.19 -5.35
CA ARG A 32 8.66 13.54 -4.90
C ARG A 32 7.16 13.78 -4.76
N ASP A 33 6.30 12.82 -5.06
CA ASP A 33 4.87 12.92 -4.75
C ASP A 33 4.66 13.10 -3.24
N LYS A 34 3.69 13.93 -2.89
CA LYS A 34 3.28 14.14 -1.49
C LYS A 34 2.25 13.10 -1.11
N VAL A 35 2.54 12.35 -0.06
CA VAL A 35 1.70 11.25 0.42
C VAL A 35 1.42 11.39 1.91
N TRP A 36 0.26 10.91 2.33
CA TRP A 36 -0.09 10.79 3.75
C TRP A 36 0.04 9.33 4.14
N LEU A 37 0.68 9.07 5.29
CA LEU A 37 0.82 7.71 5.79
C LEU A 37 -0.43 7.35 6.58
N TRP A 38 -1.06 6.22 6.24
CA TRP A 38 -2.07 5.63 7.11
C TRP A 38 -1.36 4.96 8.30
N ASN A 39 -1.43 5.60 9.45
CA ASN A 39 -0.87 5.12 10.71
C ASN A 39 -1.95 5.16 11.79
N ALA A 40 -2.72 4.07 11.90
CA ALA A 40 -3.77 3.90 12.91
C ALA A 40 -3.20 3.64 14.32
N THR A 41 -2.15 4.36 14.72
CA THR A 41 -1.61 4.25 16.08
C THR A 41 -2.53 4.94 17.07
N ARG A 42 -2.92 4.20 18.13
CA ARG A 42 -3.73 4.75 19.21
C ARG A 42 -2.87 5.56 20.18
N ARG A 43 -3.19 6.84 20.34
CA ARG A 43 -2.61 7.68 21.40
C ARG A 43 -3.34 7.45 22.73
N LYS A 44 -2.61 7.17 23.81
CA LYS A 44 -3.18 7.02 25.16
C LYS A 44 -3.85 8.33 25.60
N GLY A 45 -4.97 8.22 26.31
CA GLY A 45 -5.72 9.37 26.82
C GLY A 45 -6.66 10.05 25.80
N LEU A 46 -6.66 9.60 24.54
CA LEU A 46 -7.55 10.13 23.50
C LEU A 46 -8.48 9.02 22.96
N SER A 47 -9.70 9.38 22.60
CA SER A 47 -10.66 8.44 22.01
C SER A 47 -10.22 8.04 20.60
N PRO A 48 -10.14 6.73 20.26
CA PRO A 48 -9.75 6.28 18.92
C PRO A 48 -10.63 6.85 17.80
N LYS A 49 -11.92 7.08 18.08
CA LYS A 49 -12.87 7.62 17.09
C LYS A 49 -12.61 9.09 16.74
N LEU A 50 -11.91 9.82 17.61
CA LEU A 50 -11.60 11.24 17.42
C LEU A 50 -10.16 11.45 16.94
N GLN A 51 -9.38 10.39 16.78
CA GLN A 51 -8.00 10.46 16.29
C GLN A 51 -7.98 10.32 14.76
N SER A 52 -7.25 11.21 14.09
CA SER A 52 -6.89 11.00 12.69
C SER A 52 -5.91 9.82 12.59
N SER A 53 -6.18 8.91 11.67
CA SER A 53 -5.25 7.84 11.31
C SER A 53 -4.26 8.26 10.22
N TRP A 54 -4.42 9.47 9.67
CA TRP A 54 -3.49 10.03 8.70
C TRP A 54 -2.37 10.76 9.41
N ASP A 55 -1.14 10.36 9.11
CA ASP A 55 0.07 10.97 9.62
C ASP A 55 0.84 11.64 8.49
N GLY A 56 1.30 12.86 8.75
CA GLY A 56 2.26 13.66 7.98
C GLY A 56 2.00 13.90 6.49
N PRO A 57 2.44 15.03 5.94
CA PRO A 57 2.86 15.06 4.54
C PRO A 57 4.27 14.47 4.45
N TYR A 58 4.38 13.32 3.80
CA TYR A 58 5.65 12.71 3.42
C TYR A 58 5.94 12.95 1.94
N LYS A 59 7.21 12.85 1.54
CA LYS A 59 7.61 12.76 0.13
C LYS A 59 8.01 11.33 -0.21
N VAL A 60 7.60 10.85 -1.37
CA VAL A 60 8.13 9.61 -1.94
C VAL A 60 9.58 9.84 -2.34
N LEU A 61 10.49 9.00 -1.84
CA LEU A 61 11.89 9.00 -2.23
C LEU A 61 12.10 8.13 -3.47
N ASN A 62 11.81 6.83 -3.32
CA ASN A 62 11.92 5.84 -4.37
C ASN A 62 10.91 4.71 -4.15
N ARG A 63 10.46 4.13 -5.27
CA ARG A 63 9.61 2.94 -5.29
C ARG A 63 10.52 1.71 -5.31
N LEU A 64 10.39 0.84 -4.31
CA LEU A 64 11.13 -0.43 -4.26
C LEU A 64 10.36 -1.54 -4.97
N ASN A 65 9.03 -1.52 -4.87
CA ASN A 65 8.13 -2.45 -5.53
C ASN A 65 6.76 -1.79 -5.78
N ASP A 66 5.83 -2.49 -6.42
CA ASP A 66 4.50 -1.96 -6.69
C ASP A 66 3.71 -1.58 -5.43
N VAL A 67 4.02 -2.26 -4.33
CA VAL A 67 3.41 -2.08 -3.01
C VAL A 67 4.33 -1.36 -2.01
N VAL A 68 5.65 -1.40 -2.23
CA VAL A 68 6.64 -0.91 -1.26
C VAL A 68 7.28 0.38 -1.74
N VAL A 69 7.03 1.45 -0.99
CA VAL A 69 7.53 2.79 -1.28
C VAL A 69 8.30 3.33 -0.08
N ARG A 70 9.47 3.91 -0.33
CA ARG A 70 10.22 4.62 0.69
C ARG A 70 9.72 6.06 0.77
N ILE A 71 9.39 6.50 1.97
CA ILE A 71 8.89 7.85 2.23
C ILE A 71 9.79 8.58 3.24
N LEU A 72 9.87 9.90 3.11
CA LEU A 72 10.63 10.76 4.03
C LEU A 72 9.77 11.92 4.51
N LEU A 73 9.93 12.30 5.78
CA LEU A 73 9.24 13.46 6.34
C LEU A 73 9.60 14.72 5.53
N TRP A 74 8.59 15.50 5.18
CA TRP A 74 8.79 16.72 4.42
C TRP A 74 9.66 17.72 5.20
N GLY A 75 10.81 18.08 4.62
CA GLY A 75 11.72 19.09 5.19
C GLY A 75 12.92 18.54 5.96
N LEU A 76 13.08 17.21 6.09
CA LEU A 76 14.31 16.63 6.62
C LEU A 76 15.38 16.50 5.51
N PRO A 77 16.66 16.84 5.79
CA PRO A 77 17.73 16.63 4.83
C PRO A 77 17.99 15.13 4.64
N VAL A 78 18.24 14.72 3.39
CA VAL A 78 18.56 13.33 3.00
C VAL A 78 19.99 13.00 3.39
N TRP A 79 20.34 13.09 4.67
CA TRP A 79 21.56 12.49 5.20
C TRP A 79 21.10 11.25 5.93
N ASN A 80 21.16 10.11 5.26
CA ASN A 80 21.33 8.77 5.82
C ASN A 80 21.21 7.77 4.67
N ASN A 81 22.29 7.67 3.89
CA ASN A 81 22.65 6.39 3.29
C ASN A 81 23.10 5.51 4.47
N LEU A 82 22.21 4.63 4.93
CA LEU A 82 22.63 3.50 5.74
C LEU A 82 23.36 2.56 4.77
N GLU A 83 24.69 2.51 4.91
CA GLU A 83 25.51 1.36 4.52
C GLU A 83 24.98 0.07 5.16
#